data_AF-A0A1G9ZBM5-F1
#
_entry.id   AF-A0A1G9ZBM5-F1
#
_cell.length_a   1.000
_cell.length_b   1.000
_cell.length_c   1.000
_cell.angle_alpha   90.00
_cell.angle_beta   90.00
_cell.angle_gamma   90.00
#
_symmetry.space_group_name_H-M   'P 1'
#
loop_
_entity.id
_entity.type
_entity.pdbx_description
1 polymer ?
#
loop_
_entity_poly.entity_id
_entity_poly.type
_entity_poly.pdbx_seq_one_letter_code
_entity_poly.pdbx_strand_id
1 'polypeptide(L)'
;MTESKQHRATGSRWWYGIAFFVLSLTLVWVSYLVLQTVSGPQTPSSTALVPSDPRVGGIFLASAVLSALFVLITSLLAPLYSLCLYLDVRSLQGSEEWSPNRAVWGLVSLVHLLSFVFSPVQLVTIPAGGAYLYLRNRSVGLRS
;
A
#
# COMPACT_ATOMS: atom_id res chain seq x y z
N MET A 1 -23.30 41.16 -19.75
CA MET A 1 -22.28 40.23 -20.26
C MET A 1 -21.52 39.70 -19.06
N THR A 2 -22.03 38.62 -18.46
CA THR A 2 -21.50 38.03 -17.22
C THR A 2 -20.45 36.99 -17.58
N GLU A 3 -19.18 37.32 -17.38
CA GLU A 3 -18.10 36.34 -17.45
C GLU A 3 -18.31 35.29 -16.35
N SER A 4 -18.67 34.08 -16.78
CA SER A 4 -18.61 32.89 -15.94
C SER A 4 -17.15 32.65 -15.57
N LYS A 5 -16.76 32.97 -14.34
CA LYS A 5 -15.52 32.46 -13.74
C LYS A 5 -15.64 30.94 -13.60
N GLN A 6 -15.26 30.25 -14.67
CA GLN A 6 -14.90 28.84 -14.64
C GLN A 6 -13.63 28.74 -13.78
N HIS A 7 -13.79 28.64 -12.47
CA HIS A 7 -12.75 28.08 -11.62
C HIS A 7 -12.56 26.64 -12.08
N ARG A 8 -11.60 26.41 -12.98
CA ARG A 8 -11.03 25.07 -13.17
C ARG A 8 -10.48 24.68 -11.81
N ALA A 9 -11.24 23.91 -11.05
CA ALA A 9 -10.72 23.18 -9.92
C ALA A 9 -9.50 22.43 -10.44
N THR A 10 -8.30 22.85 -10.02
CA THR A 10 -7.09 22.08 -10.24
C THR A 10 -7.32 20.76 -9.51
N GLY A 11 -7.71 19.74 -10.27
CA GLY A 11 -8.19 18.48 -9.70
C GLY A 11 -7.16 17.89 -8.75
N SER A 12 -7.51 17.81 -7.47
CA SER A 12 -6.74 17.10 -6.46
C SER A 12 -6.39 15.70 -6.99
N ARG A 13 -5.09 15.39 -7.09
CA ARG A 13 -4.57 14.12 -7.63
C ARG A 13 -4.65 13.02 -6.57
N TRP A 14 -5.84 12.83 -6.02
CA TRP A 14 -6.15 11.88 -4.94
C TRP A 14 -5.70 10.46 -5.22
N TRP A 15 -5.71 10.07 -6.50
CA TRP A 15 -5.32 8.76 -6.95
C TRP A 15 -3.84 8.44 -6.70
N TYR A 16 -2.98 9.43 -6.45
CA TYR A 16 -1.57 9.19 -6.15
C TYR A 16 -1.34 8.38 -4.88
N GLY A 17 -2.14 8.62 -3.83
CA GLY A 17 -2.05 7.82 -2.62
C GLY A 17 -2.37 6.35 -2.91
N ILE A 18 -3.43 6.10 -3.68
CA ILE A 18 -3.83 4.75 -4.07
C ILE A 18 -2.78 4.10 -4.98
N ALA A 19 -2.36 4.79 -6.04
CA ALA A 19 -1.40 4.28 -7.00
C ALA A 19 -0.06 3.96 -6.35
N PHE A 20 0.41 4.78 -5.41
CA PHE A 20 1.65 4.53 -4.68
C PHE A 20 1.60 3.21 -3.90
N PHE A 21 0.54 2.96 -3.13
CA PHE A 21 0.41 1.72 -2.35
C PHE A 21 0.17 0.50 -3.23
N VAL A 22 -0.65 0.61 -4.27
CA VAL A 22 -0.89 -0.48 -5.24
C VAL A 22 0.39 -0.85 -5.99
N LEU A 23 1.14 0.15 -6.44
CA LEU A 23 2.41 -0.06 -7.13
C LEU A 23 3.43 -0.72 -6.19
N SER A 24 3.56 -0.22 -4.96
CA SER A 24 4.48 -0.78 -3.96
C SER A 24 4.13 -2.24 -3.65
N LEU A 25 2.86 -2.53 -3.41
CA LEU A 25 2.38 -3.90 -3.18
C LEU A 25 2.70 -4.81 -4.38
N THR A 26 2.41 -4.35 -5.59
CA THR A 26 2.69 -5.11 -6.82
C THR A 26 4.18 -5.40 -6.96
N LEU A 27 5.04 -4.41 -6.72
CA LEU A 27 6.50 -4.57 -6.82
C LEU A 27 7.04 -5.55 -5.78
N VAL A 28 6.54 -5.53 -4.54
CA VAL A 28 6.90 -6.51 -3.50
C VAL A 28 6.56 -7.92 -3.99
N TRP A 29 5.31 -8.16 -4.38
CA TRP A 29 4.86 -9.51 -4.72
C TRP A 29 5.48 -10.03 -6.01
N VAL A 30 5.66 -9.18 -7.02
CA VAL A 30 6.36 -9.57 -8.25
C VAL A 30 7.82 -9.92 -7.95
N SER A 31 8.53 -9.09 -7.18
CA SER A 31 9.94 -9.35 -6.82
C SER A 31 10.07 -10.63 -5.98
N TYR A 32 9.13 -10.85 -5.05
CA TYR A 32 9.06 -12.07 -4.24
C TYR A 32 8.81 -13.31 -5.10
N LEU A 33 7.88 -13.24 -6.06
CA LEU A 33 7.61 -14.35 -6.96
C LEU A 33 8.80 -14.67 -7.86
N VAL A 34 9.47 -13.65 -8.40
CA VAL A 34 10.73 -13.85 -9.15
C VAL A 34 11.78 -14.50 -8.26
N LEU A 35 11.94 -14.03 -7.02
CA LEU A 35 12.86 -14.65 -6.07
C LEU A 35 12.55 -16.14 -5.86
N GLN A 36 11.28 -16.51 -5.68
CA GLN A 36 10.86 -17.90 -5.55
C GLN A 36 11.16 -18.75 -6.80
N THR A 37 10.98 -18.20 -8.01
CA THR A 37 11.25 -18.94 -9.24
C THR A 37 12.74 -19.16 -9.48
N VAL A 38 13.60 -18.18 -9.12
CA VAL A 38 15.06 -18.31 -9.30
C VAL A 38 15.78 -19.01 -8.14
N SER A 39 15.15 -19.14 -6.97
CA SER A 39 15.75 -19.81 -5.80
C SER A 39 15.86 -21.33 -5.98
N GLY A 40 15.12 -21.92 -6.92
CA GLY A 40 15.10 -23.37 -7.16
C GLY A 40 14.52 -24.19 -6.00
N PRO A 41 14.32 -25.50 -6.18
CA PRO A 41 13.83 -26.38 -5.11
C PRO A 41 14.87 -26.51 -3.99
N GLN A 42 14.50 -26.12 -2.77
CA GLN A 42 15.30 -26.36 -1.57
C GLN A 42 15.24 -27.87 -1.23
N THR A 43 16.22 -28.64 -1.69
CA THR A 43 16.38 -30.04 -1.24
C THR A 43 16.99 -30.06 0.17
N PRO A 44 16.64 -31.04 1.03
CA PRO A 44 17.14 -31.11 2.42
C PRO A 44 18.68 -31.11 2.55
N SER A 45 19.39 -31.46 1.48
CA SER A 45 20.85 -31.51 1.37
C SER A 45 21.50 -30.24 0.81
N SER A 46 20.72 -29.24 0.37
CA SER A 46 21.24 -27.98 -0.17
C SER A 46 21.28 -26.91 0.92
N THR A 47 22.47 -26.60 1.41
CA THR A 47 22.72 -25.46 2.32
C THR A 47 22.93 -24.13 1.58
N ALA A 48 22.89 -24.15 0.24
CA ALA A 48 23.16 -22.99 -0.58
C ALA A 48 21.98 -22.00 -0.56
N LEU A 49 22.21 -20.83 0.04
CA LEU A 49 21.27 -19.70 0.07
C LEU A 49 21.18 -18.95 -1.27
N VAL A 50 22.16 -19.13 -2.15
CA VAL A 50 22.31 -18.39 -3.41
C VAL A 50 22.41 -19.39 -4.57
N PRO A 51 21.77 -19.12 -5.72
CA PRO A 51 21.91 -19.95 -6.91
C PRO A 51 23.36 -20.09 -7.35
N SER A 52 23.78 -21.32 -7.69
CA SER A 52 25.13 -21.63 -8.17
C SER A 52 25.34 -21.30 -9.65
N ASP A 53 24.26 -21.16 -10.43
CA ASP A 53 24.34 -20.74 -11.83
C ASP A 53 24.55 -19.21 -11.93
N PRO A 54 25.68 -18.75 -12.49
CA PRO A 54 25.99 -17.32 -12.62
C PRO A 54 24.99 -16.55 -13.50
N ARG A 55 24.23 -17.23 -14.37
CA ARG A 55 23.20 -16.59 -15.22
C ARG A 55 22.02 -16.07 -14.41
N VAL A 56 21.68 -16.75 -13.31
CA VAL A 56 20.53 -16.39 -12.45
C VAL A 56 20.94 -15.67 -11.17
N GLY A 57 22.23 -15.75 -10.77
CA GLY A 57 22.73 -15.10 -9.56
C GLY A 57 22.48 -13.59 -9.52
N GLY A 58 22.66 -12.88 -10.64
CA GLY A 58 22.37 -11.44 -10.73
C GLY A 58 20.88 -11.11 -10.55
N ILE A 59 20.00 -11.92 -11.13
CA ILE A 59 18.54 -11.76 -11.03
C ILE A 59 18.08 -12.04 -9.60
N PHE A 60 18.62 -13.08 -8.98
CA PHE A 60 18.37 -13.41 -7.58
C PHE A 60 18.74 -12.25 -6.66
N LEU A 61 19.97 -11.73 -6.78
CA LEU A 61 20.43 -10.62 -5.94
C LEU A 61 19.58 -9.37 -6.13
N ALA A 62 19.29 -8.98 -7.38
CA ALA A 62 18.44 -7.83 -7.67
C ALA A 62 17.03 -7.99 -7.08
N SER A 63 16.43 -9.16 -7.24
CA SER A 63 15.08 -9.46 -6.73
C SER A 63 15.04 -9.50 -5.20
N ALA A 64 16.09 -10.05 -4.56
CA ALA A 64 16.23 -10.07 -3.11
C ALA A 64 16.36 -8.65 -2.54
N VAL A 65 17.24 -7.82 -3.13
CA VAL A 65 17.44 -6.42 -2.72
C VAL A 65 16.17 -5.60 -2.92
N LEU A 66 15.52 -5.71 -4.08
CA LEU A 66 14.26 -5.01 -4.35
C LEU A 66 13.18 -5.43 -3.35
N SER A 67 13.00 -6.73 -3.13
CA SER A 67 12.02 -7.25 -2.16
C SER A 67 12.30 -6.70 -0.76
N ALA A 68 13.55 -6.77 -0.29
CA ALA A 68 13.94 -6.27 1.03
C ALA A 68 13.69 -4.76 1.18
N LEU A 69 14.05 -3.96 0.17
CA LEU A 69 13.84 -2.51 0.17
C LEU A 69 12.35 -2.16 0.22
N PHE A 70 11.52 -2.77 -0.63
CA PHE A 70 10.09 -2.46 -0.65
C PHE A 70 9.37 -2.98 0.60
N VAL A 71 9.76 -4.15 1.14
CA VAL A 71 9.25 -4.62 2.43
C VAL A 71 9.60 -3.61 3.52
N LEU A 72 10.85 -3.15 3.59
CA LEU A 72 11.27 -2.15 4.58
C LEU A 72 10.47 -0.83 4.45
N ILE A 73 10.36 -0.29 3.23
CA ILE A 73 9.62 0.95 2.96
C ILE A 73 8.15 0.79 3.37
N THR A 74 7.50 -0.30 2.95
CA THR A 74 6.08 -0.52 3.26
C THR A 74 5.85 -0.78 4.74
N SER A 75 6.74 -1.50 5.43
CA SER A 75 6.70 -1.67 6.88
C SER A 75 6.82 -0.33 7.61
N LEU A 76 7.77 0.53 7.23
CA LEU A 76 7.94 1.86 7.84
C LEU A 76 6.75 2.79 7.59
N LEU A 77 6.04 2.62 6.47
CA LEU A 77 4.83 3.38 6.15
C LEU A 77 3.59 2.84 6.86
N ALA A 78 3.58 1.60 7.35
CA ALA A 78 2.39 1.01 7.97
C ALA A 78 1.87 1.79 9.19
N PRO A 79 2.72 2.27 10.15
CA PRO A 79 2.27 3.13 11.23
C PRO A 79 1.69 4.46 10.73
N LEU A 80 2.32 5.06 9.72
CA LEU A 80 1.87 6.34 9.15
C LEU A 80 0.52 6.17 8.47
N TYR A 81 0.35 5.16 7.63
CA TYR A 81 -0.93 4.80 7.02
C TYR A 81 -2.02 4.62 8.07
N SER A 82 -1.73 3.84 9.11
CA SER A 82 -2.68 3.51 10.17
C SER A 82 -3.10 4.76 10.95
N LEU A 83 -2.13 5.60 11.32
CA LEU A 83 -2.36 6.86 12.00
C LEU A 83 -3.19 7.83 11.14
N CYS A 84 -2.82 8.01 9.87
CA CYS A 84 -3.54 8.88 8.94
C CYS A 84 -4.99 8.44 8.78
N LEU A 85 -5.25 7.14 8.55
CA LEU A 85 -6.61 6.61 8.43
C LEU A 85 -7.40 6.83 9.72
N TYR A 86 -6.80 6.55 10.88
CA TYR A 86 -7.47 6.73 12.16
C TYR A 86 -7.84 8.19 12.43
N LEU A 87 -6.92 9.12 12.19
CA LEU A 87 -7.14 10.56 12.40
C LEU A 87 -8.16 11.13 11.41
N ASP A 88 -8.15 10.70 10.16
CA ASP A 88 -9.11 11.16 9.15
C ASP A 88 -10.52 10.62 9.42
N VAL A 89 -10.65 9.36 9.83
CA VAL A 89 -11.95 8.82 10.27
C VAL A 89 -12.47 9.55 11.50
N ARG A 90 -11.56 9.92 12.42
CA ARG A 90 -11.91 10.67 13.64
C ARG A 90 -12.34 12.10 13.32
N SER A 91 -11.70 12.77 12.37
CA SER A 91 -12.03 14.15 12.00
C SER A 91 -13.38 14.26 11.28
N LEU A 92 -13.81 13.18 10.60
CA LEU A 92 -15.10 13.09 9.92
C LEU A 92 -16.25 12.61 10.82
N GLN A 93 -15.98 12.33 12.10
CA GLN A 93 -17.05 11.98 13.04
C GLN A 93 -17.99 13.17 13.24
N GLY A 94 -19.26 12.99 12.88
CA GLY A 94 -20.29 14.03 13.01
C GLY A 94 -20.34 15.02 11.83
N SER A 95 -19.66 14.74 10.72
CA SER A 95 -19.92 15.45 9.46
C SER A 95 -21.34 15.14 8.96
N GLU A 96 -22.07 16.18 8.58
CA GLU A 96 -23.41 16.06 7.98
C GLU A 96 -23.36 15.45 6.57
N GLU A 97 -22.22 15.57 5.87
CA GLU A 97 -22.05 15.11 4.50
C GLU A 97 -21.73 13.61 4.44
N TRP A 98 -20.82 13.14 5.31
CA TRP A 98 -20.48 11.72 5.40
C TRP A 98 -19.80 11.36 6.72
N SER A 99 -20.34 10.35 7.42
CA SER A 99 -19.77 9.81 8.65
C SER A 99 -19.29 8.37 8.45
N PRO A 100 -17.96 8.11 8.32
CA PRO A 100 -17.44 6.77 8.19
C PRO A 100 -17.64 5.95 9.48
N ASN A 101 -17.98 4.66 9.34
CA ASN A 101 -18.09 3.76 10.48
C ASN A 101 -16.72 3.61 11.17
N ARG A 102 -16.60 4.18 12.37
CA ARG A 102 -15.37 4.22 13.15
C ARG A 102 -14.84 2.83 13.50
N ALA A 103 -15.72 1.88 13.80
CA ALA A 103 -15.32 0.53 14.18
C ALA A 103 -14.66 -0.20 12.99
N VAL A 104 -15.26 -0.09 11.81
CA VAL A 104 -14.74 -0.74 10.59
C VAL A 104 -13.39 -0.15 10.19
N TRP A 105 -13.31 1.17 10.04
CA TRP A 105 -12.07 1.81 9.56
C TRP A 105 -10.97 1.88 10.63
N GLY A 106 -11.36 1.92 11.91
CA GLY A 106 -10.45 1.74 13.03
C GLY A 106 -9.85 0.33 13.04
N LEU A 107 -10.66 -0.71 12.79
CA LEU A 107 -10.16 -2.08 12.65
C LEU A 107 -9.20 -2.21 11.46
N VAL A 108 -9.53 -1.63 10.30
CA VAL A 108 -8.62 -1.63 9.13
C VAL A 108 -7.28 -0.97 9.47
N SER A 109 -7.30 0.17 10.17
CA SER A 109 -6.09 0.85 10.66
C SER A 109 -5.28 -0.05 11.60
N LEU A 110 -5.92 -0.64 12.62
CA LEU A 110 -5.25 -1.54 13.56
C LEU A 110 -4.68 -2.79 12.89
N VAL A 111 -5.44 -3.42 12.00
CA VAL A 111 -4.99 -4.58 11.24
C VAL A 111 -3.80 -4.21 10.36
N HIS A 112 -3.80 -3.04 9.71
CA HIS A 112 -2.69 -2.63 8.86
C HIS A 112 -1.36 -2.48 9.62
N LEU A 113 -1.37 -2.17 10.93
CA LEU A 113 -0.15 -2.17 11.75
C LEU A 113 0.57 -3.51 11.76
N LEU A 114 -0.16 -4.63 11.62
CA LEU A 114 0.45 -5.95 11.51
C LEU A 114 1.33 -6.09 10.26
N SER A 115 1.13 -5.25 9.24
CA SER A 115 1.99 -5.16 8.05
C SER A 115 3.42 -4.75 8.37
N PHE A 116 3.68 -4.20 9.56
CA PHE A 116 5.05 -3.91 10.02
C PHE A 116 5.91 -5.17 10.10
N VAL A 117 5.32 -6.30 10.53
CA VAL A 117 5.99 -7.60 10.68
C VAL A 117 5.49 -8.67 9.72
N PHE A 118 4.28 -8.51 9.17
CA PHE A 118 3.60 -9.53 8.36
C PHE A 118 2.98 -8.92 7.10
N SER A 119 3.81 -8.80 6.04
CA SER A 119 3.45 -8.18 4.77
C SER A 119 2.17 -8.71 4.09
N PRO A 120 1.75 -9.98 4.22
CA PRO A 120 0.50 -10.46 3.62
C PRO A 120 -0.76 -9.69 4.04
N VAL A 121 -0.74 -9.03 5.21
CA VAL A 121 -1.83 -8.15 5.67
C VAL A 121 -2.13 -7.02 4.67
N GLN A 122 -1.12 -6.57 3.94
CA GLN A 122 -1.24 -5.50 2.95
C GLN A 122 -2.17 -5.87 1.79
N LEU A 123 -2.31 -7.17 1.46
CA LEU A 123 -3.20 -7.65 0.41
C LEU A 123 -4.67 -7.32 0.67
N VAL A 124 -5.06 -7.18 1.95
CA VAL A 124 -6.45 -6.86 2.34
C VAL A 124 -6.57 -5.38 2.68
N THR A 125 -5.61 -4.85 3.42
CA THR A 125 -5.71 -3.50 3.99
C THR A 125 -5.44 -2.39 2.98
N ILE A 126 -4.59 -2.60 1.96
CA ILE A 126 -4.38 -1.61 0.89
C ILE A 126 -5.64 -1.45 0.02
N PRO A 127 -6.30 -2.53 -0.47
CA PRO A 127 -7.59 -2.39 -1.15
C PRO A 127 -8.67 -1.72 -0.28
N ALA A 128 -8.72 -2.06 1.01
CA ALA A 128 -9.64 -1.40 1.94
C ALA A 128 -9.38 0.12 2.04
N GLY A 129 -8.11 0.54 2.15
CA GLY A 129 -7.72 1.96 2.10
C GLY A 129 -8.08 2.64 0.79
N GLY A 130 -7.91 1.95 -0.33
CA GLY A 130 -8.35 2.43 -1.64
C GLY A 130 -9.87 2.65 -1.68
N ALA A 131 -10.65 1.71 -1.16
CA ALA A 131 -12.09 1.83 -1.04
C ALA A 131 -12.50 3.00 -0.12
N TYR A 132 -11.80 3.18 1.01
CA TYR A 132 -12.01 4.32 1.90
C TYR A 132 -11.84 5.66 1.18
N LEU A 133 -10.69 5.84 0.51
CA LEU A 133 -10.37 7.08 -0.20
C LEU A 133 -11.34 7.34 -1.35
N TYR A 134 -11.78 6.29 -2.05
CA TYR A 134 -12.81 6.40 -3.08
C TYR A 134 -14.15 6.90 -2.51
N LEU A 135 -14.63 6.30 -1.43
CA LEU A 135 -15.89 6.69 -0.77
C LEU A 135 -15.82 8.11 -0.20
N ARG A 136 -14.69 8.45 0.45
CA ARG A 136 -14.43 9.79 0.97
C ARG A 136 -14.43 10.83 -0.15
N ASN A 137 -13.71 10.56 -1.25
CA ASN A 137 -13.64 11.48 -2.39
C ASN A 137 -15.02 11.70 -3.02
N ARG A 138 -15.86 10.67 -3.12
CA ARG A 138 -17.23 10.79 -3.65
C ARG A 138 -18.14 11.63 -2.76
N SER A 139 -17.93 11.60 -1.44
CA SER A 139 -18.88 12.18 -0.48
C SER A 139 -18.50 13.59 -0.02
N VAL A 140 -17.22 13.82 0.30
CA VAL A 140 -16.71 15.08 0.87
C VAL A 140 -15.57 15.70 0.05
N GLY A 141 -15.11 15.02 -1.01
CA GLY A 141 -13.93 15.42 -1.76
C GLY A 141 -12.64 15.34 -0.94
N LEU A 142 -11.51 15.62 -1.58
CA LEU A 142 -10.23 15.79 -0.89
C LEU A 142 -9.88 17.27 -0.93
N ARG A 143 -10.21 17.98 0.15
CA ARG A 143 -9.85 19.39 0.32
C ARG A 143 -8.33 19.52 0.14
N SER A 144 -7.92 20.22 -0.91
CA SER A 144 -6.55 20.64 -1.20
C SER A 144 -6.25 21.95 -0.48
#